data_AF-A0A4X2KFB5-F1
#
_entry.id   AF-A0A4X2KFB5-F1
#
_cell.length_a   1.000
_cell.length_b   1.000
_cell.length_c   1.000
_cell.angle_alpha   90.00
_cell.angle_beta   90.00
_cell.angle_gamma   90.00
#
_symmetry.space_group_name_H-M   'P 1'
#
loop_
_entity.id
_entity.type
_entity.pdbx_description
1 polymer ?
#
loop_
_entity_poly.entity_id
_entity_poly.type
_entity_poly.pdbx_seq_one_letter_code
_entity_poly.pdbx_strand_id
1 'polypeptide(L)'
;MLVFGPACGFILGSFCTKIYVDAVFIDTSVLEITPDDPRWIGAWWVGFLLCGALLFFSSLLMFGFPQSLSPHPDPTVESEQAMLPERDYERPKPSNGVLRHPLEADNSTSCFQQLRVIPKVTKHLLSNPVFTCIVLAACMEIAVVAGFAAFLGKYLEQQFNLTTSSANQLLGMTAIPCACLGIFLGGLLVKKLSLSALGAIRMAMLVNLVSTACYVSFLFLGCDTGPVAGVTVPYGNDSAPGVALDPYSPCNNNCECQTDSFTPVCGADGITYLSACFAGCNSTNLTGCTCLTSVPSENATVVPGKCPSPGCQEAFLTFLCVMCVCSMIGAMAQTPSVIILIRTVSPELKSYALGVLFLLLRLLGFIPPPLIFGAGIDSTCLFWSTFCGEQGACALYDNVVYRYLYVSIAIALKSFAFILYTTTWQCLRKNYKRYIKNHEGGLSTKSFGHPRGT
;
A
#
# COMPACT_ATOMS: atom_id res chain seq x y z
N MET A 1 -1.65 3.80 -16.93
CA MET A 1 -2.54 2.91 -16.16
C MET A 1 -2.35 2.98 -14.64
N LEU A 2 -1.12 3.08 -14.11
CA LEU A 2 -0.88 3.02 -12.66
C LEU A 2 -1.59 4.09 -11.79
N VAL A 3 -1.87 5.28 -12.34
CA VAL A 3 -2.44 6.41 -11.59
C VAL A 3 -3.98 6.39 -11.63
N PHE A 4 -4.57 6.21 -12.80
CA PHE A 4 -6.03 6.24 -12.98
C PHE A 4 -6.72 4.96 -12.50
N GLY A 5 -6.04 3.81 -12.58
CA GLY A 5 -6.62 2.52 -12.18
C GLY A 5 -7.10 2.49 -10.72
N PRO A 6 -6.24 2.79 -9.73
CA PRO A 6 -6.63 2.82 -8.32
C PRO A 6 -7.74 3.85 -8.04
N ALA A 7 -7.66 5.04 -8.61
CA ALA A 7 -8.70 6.07 -8.43
C ALA A 7 -10.07 5.60 -8.95
N CYS A 8 -10.13 5.06 -10.18
CA CYS A 8 -11.35 4.49 -10.73
C CYS A 8 -11.85 3.29 -9.92
N GLY A 9 -10.93 2.45 -9.43
CA GLY A 9 -11.25 1.28 -8.61
C GLY A 9 -11.87 1.64 -7.26
N PHE A 10 -11.34 2.66 -6.57
CA PHE A 10 -11.90 3.14 -5.31
C PHE A 10 -13.26 3.81 -5.49
N ILE A 11 -13.43 4.62 -6.54
CA ILE A 11 -14.72 5.24 -6.86
C ILE A 11 -15.75 4.14 -7.16
N LEU A 12 -15.40 3.20 -8.04
CA LEU A 12 -16.26 2.07 -8.37
C LEU A 12 -16.60 1.24 -7.14
N GLY A 13 -15.60 0.92 -6.30
CA GLY A 13 -15.80 0.21 -5.04
C GLY A 13 -16.75 0.94 -4.09
N SER A 14 -16.60 2.26 -3.93
CA SER A 14 -17.49 3.08 -3.10
C SER A 14 -18.94 3.07 -3.60
N PHE A 15 -19.15 3.10 -4.92
CA PHE A 15 -20.48 2.93 -5.50
C PHE A 15 -21.04 1.52 -5.26
N CYS A 16 -20.24 0.48 -5.46
CA CYS A 16 -20.64 -0.90 -5.21
C CYS A 16 -20.99 -1.15 -3.73
N THR A 17 -20.31 -0.49 -2.78
CA THR A 17 -20.61 -0.65 -1.35
C THR A 17 -21.93 -0.02 -0.91
N LYS A 18 -22.49 0.90 -1.70
CA LYS A 18 -23.83 1.47 -1.46
C LYS A 18 -24.97 0.55 -1.87
N ILE A 19 -24.67 -0.58 -2.52
CA ILE A 19 -25.64 -1.60 -2.90
C ILE A 19 -25.50 -2.74 -1.88
N TYR A 20 -26.62 -3.24 -1.35
CA TYR A 20 -26.61 -4.34 -0.40
C TYR A 20 -26.07 -5.61 -1.07
N VAL A 21 -25.27 -6.41 -0.35
CA VAL A 21 -24.59 -7.60 -0.89
C VAL A 21 -25.54 -8.57 -1.60
N ASP A 22 -26.75 -8.71 -1.07
CA ASP A 22 -27.81 -9.58 -1.60
C ASP A 22 -28.98 -8.80 -2.21
N ALA A 23 -28.75 -7.59 -2.72
CA ALA A 23 -29.80 -6.77 -3.35
C ALA A 23 -30.53 -7.46 -4.53
N VAL A 24 -29.94 -8.54 -5.09
CA VAL A 24 -30.55 -9.36 -6.14
C VAL A 24 -31.58 -10.35 -5.59
N PHE A 25 -31.45 -10.75 -4.33
CA PHE A 25 -32.25 -11.82 -3.71
C PHE A 25 -33.18 -11.31 -2.60
N ILE A 26 -32.87 -10.16 -1.98
CA ILE A 26 -33.56 -9.62 -0.81
C ILE A 26 -33.92 -8.14 -1.05
N ASP A 27 -35.20 -7.80 -0.86
CA ASP A 27 -35.66 -6.41 -0.86
C ASP A 27 -35.24 -5.72 0.46
N THR A 28 -34.35 -4.74 0.35
CA THR A 28 -33.83 -3.98 1.49
C THR A 28 -34.90 -3.14 2.20
N SER A 29 -36.01 -2.84 1.51
CA SER A 29 -37.18 -2.14 2.06
C SER A 29 -37.94 -2.98 3.10
N VAL A 30 -37.84 -4.31 3.03
CA VAL A 30 -38.49 -5.23 3.98
C VAL A 30 -37.68 -5.39 5.27
N LEU A 31 -36.36 -5.13 5.21
CA LEU A 31 -35.45 -5.27 6.36
C LEU A 31 -35.16 -3.94 7.10
N GLU A 32 -35.60 -2.78 6.58
CA GLU A 32 -35.32 -1.44 7.13
C GLU A 32 -33.83 -1.13 7.39
N ILE A 33 -32.91 -1.83 6.71
CA ILE A 33 -31.47 -1.62 6.89
C ILE A 33 -30.99 -0.53 5.94
N THR A 34 -30.32 0.48 6.50
CA THR A 34 -29.69 1.57 5.74
C THR A 34 -28.19 1.35 5.60
N PRO A 35 -27.51 1.99 4.63
CA PRO A 35 -26.05 1.90 4.48
C PRO A 35 -25.23 2.34 5.70
N ASP A 36 -25.85 3.03 6.64
CA ASP A 36 -25.24 3.48 7.89
C ASP A 36 -25.41 2.49 9.04
N ASP A 37 -26.20 1.42 8.86
CA ASP A 37 -26.37 0.35 9.84
C ASP A 37 -25.13 -0.58 9.85
N PRO A 38 -24.59 -0.93 11.03
CA PRO A 38 -23.43 -1.83 11.14
C PRO A 38 -23.62 -3.22 10.51
N ARG A 39 -24.86 -3.64 10.23
CA ARG A 39 -25.18 -4.90 9.53
C ARG A 39 -25.08 -4.79 8.01
N TRP A 40 -24.88 -3.59 7.47
CA TRP A 40 -24.80 -3.38 6.02
C TRP A 40 -23.48 -3.90 5.45
N ILE A 41 -23.57 -4.93 4.62
CA ILE A 41 -22.46 -5.43 3.82
C ILE A 41 -22.68 -4.99 2.38
N GLY A 42 -21.77 -4.19 1.86
CA GLY A 42 -21.81 -3.72 0.48
C GLY A 42 -21.52 -4.82 -0.55
N ALA A 43 -22.06 -4.68 -1.76
CA ALA A 43 -21.91 -5.62 -2.88
C ALA A 43 -20.50 -5.59 -3.51
N TRP A 44 -19.51 -6.07 -2.75
CA TRP A 44 -18.09 -6.08 -3.10
C TRP A 44 -17.76 -6.81 -4.41
N TRP A 45 -18.60 -7.75 -4.84
CA TRP A 45 -18.40 -8.57 -6.04
C TRP A 45 -18.72 -7.82 -7.35
N VAL A 46 -19.60 -6.81 -7.31
CA VAL A 46 -20.11 -6.11 -8.51
C VAL A 46 -18.98 -5.46 -9.31
N GLY A 47 -18.01 -4.86 -8.62
CA GLY A 47 -16.87 -4.21 -9.25
C GLY A 47 -16.01 -5.17 -10.08
N PHE A 48 -15.86 -6.42 -9.64
CA PHE A 48 -15.10 -7.44 -10.37
C PHE A 48 -15.81 -7.86 -11.65
N LEU A 49 -17.14 -8.04 -11.61
CA LEU A 49 -17.92 -8.38 -12.81
C LEU A 49 -17.86 -7.26 -13.85
N LEU A 50 -18.00 -6.00 -13.42
CA LEU A 50 -17.92 -4.86 -14.33
C LEU A 50 -16.52 -4.77 -14.96
N CYS A 51 -15.45 -4.85 -14.17
CA CYS A 51 -14.08 -4.85 -14.67
C CYS A 51 -13.83 -6.03 -15.61
N GLY A 52 -14.34 -7.22 -15.29
CA GLY A 52 -14.24 -8.41 -16.12
C GLY A 52 -14.93 -8.25 -17.47
N ALA A 53 -16.14 -7.70 -17.48
CA ALA A 53 -16.87 -7.40 -18.70
C ALA A 53 -16.13 -6.37 -19.58
N LEU A 54 -15.62 -5.28 -18.99
CA LEU A 54 -14.84 -4.28 -19.71
C LEU A 54 -13.56 -4.87 -20.33
N LEU A 55 -12.85 -5.72 -19.58
CA LEU A 55 -11.67 -6.43 -20.08
C LEU A 55 -12.03 -7.40 -21.22
N PHE A 56 -13.17 -8.09 -21.12
CA PHE A 56 -13.67 -8.96 -22.17
C PHE A 56 -14.00 -8.19 -23.45
N PHE A 57 -14.69 -7.06 -23.37
CA PHE A 57 -14.96 -6.23 -24.55
C PHE A 57 -13.67 -5.63 -25.13
N SER A 58 -12.71 -5.25 -24.29
CA SER A 58 -11.41 -4.77 -24.76
C SER A 58 -10.60 -5.86 -25.46
N SER A 59 -10.72 -7.13 -25.06
CA SER A 59 -10.02 -8.23 -25.72
C SER A 59 -10.59 -8.51 -27.12
N LEU A 60 -11.91 -8.35 -27.31
CA LEU A 60 -12.56 -8.45 -28.63
C LEU A 60 -11.95 -7.46 -29.65
N LEU A 61 -11.64 -6.24 -29.23
CA LEU A 61 -10.98 -5.25 -30.08
C LEU A 61 -9.54 -5.64 -30.44
N MET A 62 -8.84 -6.36 -29.56
CA MET A 62 -7.48 -6.85 -29.85
C MET A 62 -7.44 -7.95 -30.91
N PHE A 63 -8.51 -8.73 -31.09
CA PHE A 63 -8.58 -9.70 -32.19
C PHE A 63 -8.63 -9.05 -33.58
N GLY A 64 -8.91 -7.75 -33.66
CA GLY A 64 -8.84 -6.97 -34.91
C GLY A 64 -7.43 -6.61 -35.37
N PHE A 65 -6.38 -6.85 -34.56
CA PHE A 65 -5.01 -6.53 -34.94
C PHE A 65 -4.38 -7.62 -35.83
N PRO A 66 -3.68 -7.24 -36.92
CA PRO A 66 -2.99 -8.19 -37.77
C PRO A 66 -1.87 -8.90 -37.00
N GLN A 67 -1.70 -10.20 -37.27
CA GLN A 67 -0.78 -11.08 -36.57
C GLN A 67 0.70 -10.69 -36.74
N SER A 68 1.01 -9.89 -37.76
CA SER A 68 2.27 -9.18 -37.94
C SER A 68 2.03 -7.84 -38.63
N LEU A 69 2.79 -6.83 -38.22
CA LEU A 69 2.99 -5.65 -39.06
C LEU A 69 4.00 -6.06 -40.14
N SER A 70 3.70 -5.80 -41.42
CA SER A 70 4.68 -6.10 -42.47
C SER A 70 5.98 -5.34 -42.18
N PRO A 71 7.15 -5.97 -42.32
CA PRO A 71 8.39 -5.23 -42.24
C PRO A 71 8.41 -4.28 -43.43
N HIS A 72 8.27 -2.98 -43.18
CA HIS A 72 8.50 -1.98 -44.21
C HIS A 72 10.00 -1.97 -44.52
N PRO A 73 10.41 -2.21 -45.79
CA PRO A 73 11.78 -1.96 -46.21
C PRO A 73 11.94 -0.46 -46.40
N ASP A 74 12.14 0.28 -45.32
CA ASP A 74 12.62 1.66 -45.44
C ASP A 74 14.11 1.63 -45.80
N PRO A 75 14.52 2.26 -46.91
CA PRO A 75 15.93 2.49 -47.19
C PRO A 75 16.46 3.50 -46.17
N THR A 76 17.50 3.10 -45.42
CA THR A 76 18.37 3.98 -44.63
C THR A 76 17.74 4.69 -43.42
N VAL A 77 17.14 3.91 -42.52
CA VAL A 77 17.30 4.19 -41.09
C VAL A 77 17.93 2.95 -40.49
N GLU A 78 19.22 3.03 -40.14
CA GLU A 78 19.91 2.01 -39.37
C GLU A 78 19.13 1.80 -38.07
N SER A 79 18.22 0.82 -38.08
CA SER A 79 17.74 0.15 -36.88
C SER A 79 18.98 -0.28 -36.13
N GLU A 80 19.21 0.36 -34.98
CA GLU A 80 20.36 0.20 -34.10
C GLU A 80 20.77 -1.27 -34.02
N GLN A 81 21.83 -1.62 -34.76
CA GLN A 81 22.45 -2.93 -34.67
C GLN A 81 22.88 -3.15 -33.23
N ALA A 82 22.21 -4.11 -32.58
CA ALA A 82 22.60 -4.67 -31.31
C ALA A 82 24.05 -5.21 -31.43
N MET A 83 25.03 -4.44 -30.96
CA MET A 83 26.34 -4.95 -30.62
C MET A 83 26.45 -5.10 -29.10
N LEU A 84 26.17 -6.31 -28.62
CA LEU A 84 26.89 -6.83 -27.46
C LEU A 84 28.28 -7.27 -27.93
N PRO A 85 29.35 -7.15 -27.10
CA PRO A 85 30.57 -7.87 -27.38
C PRO A 85 30.26 -9.37 -27.33
N GLU A 86 30.43 -10.06 -28.47
CA GLU A 86 30.56 -11.51 -28.49
C GLU A 86 31.65 -11.91 -27.51
N ARG A 87 31.25 -12.54 -26.40
CA ARG A 87 32.12 -13.47 -25.68
C ARG A 87 31.42 -14.81 -25.70
N ASP A 88 31.88 -15.63 -26.64
CA ASP A 88 31.87 -17.08 -26.70
C ASP A 88 30.58 -17.77 -26.23
N TYR A 89 29.62 -17.87 -27.14
CA TYR A 89 28.82 -19.07 -27.24
C TYR A 89 29.21 -19.74 -28.55
N GLU A 90 30.08 -20.76 -28.47
CA GLU A 90 30.46 -21.60 -29.61
C GLU A 90 29.18 -22.11 -30.30
N ARG A 91 28.97 -21.68 -31.54
CA ARG A 91 28.01 -22.29 -32.45
C ARG A 91 28.82 -23.14 -33.44
N PRO A 92 28.54 -24.46 -33.59
CA PRO A 92 29.28 -25.29 -34.52
C PRO A 92 28.97 -24.88 -35.97
N LYS A 93 30.01 -24.67 -36.78
CA LYS A 93 29.92 -24.48 -38.23
C LYS A 93 29.36 -25.75 -38.89
N PRO A 94 28.48 -25.61 -39.88
CA PRO A 94 28.52 -26.46 -41.06
C PRO A 94 29.03 -25.66 -42.27
N SER A 95 29.90 -26.30 -43.02
CA SER A 95 30.52 -25.79 -44.24
C SER A 95 29.59 -25.97 -45.44
N ASN A 96 29.77 -25.07 -46.41
CA ASN A 96 29.44 -25.19 -47.83
C ASN A 96 27.96 -25.13 -48.24
N GLY A 97 27.69 -24.20 -49.15
CA GLY A 97 26.36 -23.81 -49.57
C GLY A 97 25.74 -24.70 -50.65
N VAL A 98 24.41 -24.69 -50.67
CA VAL A 98 23.56 -24.88 -51.85
C VAL A 98 22.29 -24.03 -51.64
N LEU A 99 21.81 -23.46 -52.75
CA LEU A 99 20.75 -22.47 -52.88
C LEU A 99 19.36 -23.11 -53.11
N ARG A 100 18.32 -22.61 -52.39
CA ARG A 100 16.84 -22.63 -52.67
C ARG A 100 16.12 -23.99 -52.62
N HIS A 101 14.83 -24.15 -52.26
CA HIS A 101 13.62 -23.30 -52.20
C HIS A 101 12.67 -23.85 -51.07
N PRO A 102 11.37 -23.48 -50.91
CA PRO A 102 10.69 -23.18 -49.65
C PRO A 102 9.66 -24.26 -49.29
N LEU A 103 8.87 -24.06 -48.23
CA LEU A 103 7.89 -25.00 -47.66
C LEU A 103 8.54 -26.05 -46.76
N GLU A 104 8.80 -25.65 -45.53
CA GLU A 104 8.60 -26.54 -44.39
C GLU A 104 8.14 -25.67 -43.21
N ALA A 105 6.85 -25.80 -42.91
CA ALA A 105 6.28 -25.40 -41.63
C ALA A 105 6.78 -26.41 -40.59
N ASP A 106 7.94 -26.13 -40.01
CA ASP A 106 8.52 -26.89 -38.91
C ASP A 106 9.46 -25.92 -38.16
N ASN A 107 9.35 -25.62 -36.88
CA ASN A 107 8.86 -26.38 -35.75
C ASN A 107 8.21 -25.40 -34.79
N SER A 108 7.05 -25.76 -34.24
CA SER A 108 6.59 -25.18 -32.98
C SER A 108 7.70 -25.38 -31.94
N THR A 109 8.50 -24.34 -31.68
CA THR A 109 9.39 -24.34 -30.53
C THR A 109 8.51 -24.53 -29.33
N SER A 110 8.51 -25.75 -28.79
CA SER A 110 7.59 -26.20 -27.76
C SER A 110 7.49 -25.15 -26.66
N CYS A 111 6.27 -24.77 -26.28
CA CYS A 111 6.00 -23.83 -25.19
C CYS A 111 6.86 -24.16 -23.93
N PHE A 112 7.13 -25.46 -23.71
CA PHE A 112 8.03 -25.96 -22.66
C PHE A 112 9.50 -25.55 -22.80
N GLN A 113 10.01 -25.44 -24.03
CA GLN A 113 11.37 -25.03 -24.32
C GLN A 113 11.54 -23.51 -24.11
N GLN A 114 10.53 -22.71 -24.47
CA GLN A 114 10.46 -21.29 -24.08
C GLN A 114 10.34 -21.11 -22.56
N LEU A 115 9.53 -21.93 -21.87
CA LEU A 115 9.39 -21.90 -20.41
C LEU A 115 10.69 -22.23 -19.67
N ARG A 116 11.53 -23.11 -20.21
CA ARG A 116 12.81 -23.50 -19.61
C ARG A 116 13.87 -22.39 -19.68
N VAL A 117 13.72 -21.44 -20.62
CA VAL A 117 14.63 -20.30 -20.79
C VAL A 117 14.32 -19.17 -19.79
N ILE A 118 13.05 -19.01 -19.40
CA ILE A 118 12.56 -18.01 -18.42
C ILE A 118 13.41 -17.98 -17.13
N PRO A 119 13.59 -19.09 -16.38
CA PRO A 119 14.36 -19.06 -15.13
C PRO A 119 15.84 -18.69 -15.35
N LYS A 120 16.44 -19.07 -16.49
CA LYS A 120 17.82 -18.70 -16.83
C LYS A 120 17.95 -17.19 -17.09
N VAL A 121 16.99 -16.61 -17.82
CA VAL A 121 16.94 -15.16 -18.09
C VAL A 121 16.62 -14.37 -16.82
N THR A 122 15.68 -14.83 -15.99
CA THR A 122 15.39 -14.22 -14.68
C THR A 122 16.63 -14.23 -13.79
N LYS A 123 17.33 -15.37 -13.69
CA LYS A 123 18.55 -15.46 -12.89
C LYS A 123 19.60 -14.48 -13.39
N HIS A 124 19.78 -14.36 -14.71
CA HIS A 124 20.73 -13.42 -15.29
C HIS A 124 20.35 -11.96 -14.96
N LEU A 125 19.06 -11.63 -15.08
CA LEU A 125 18.54 -10.30 -14.78
C LEU A 125 18.71 -9.95 -13.29
N LEU A 126 18.40 -10.88 -12.38
CA LEU A 126 18.58 -10.73 -10.93
C LEU A 126 20.05 -10.81 -10.49
N SER A 127 20.95 -11.32 -11.33
CA SER A 127 22.39 -11.26 -11.07
C SER A 127 22.97 -9.87 -11.31
N ASN A 128 22.23 -8.97 -11.99
CA ASN A 128 22.63 -7.59 -12.17
C ASN A 128 22.37 -6.81 -10.86
N PRO A 129 23.42 -6.35 -10.15
CA PRO A 129 23.28 -5.74 -8.84
C PRO A 129 22.45 -4.45 -8.87
N VAL A 130 22.53 -3.67 -9.97
CA VAL A 130 21.76 -2.43 -10.13
C VAL A 130 20.26 -2.74 -10.25
N PHE A 131 19.91 -3.76 -11.05
CA PHE A 131 18.53 -4.19 -11.25
C PHE A 131 17.93 -4.75 -9.96
N THR A 132 18.66 -5.63 -9.27
CA THR A 132 18.17 -6.26 -8.04
C THR A 132 18.01 -5.24 -6.91
N CYS A 133 18.97 -4.33 -6.73
CA CYS A 133 18.84 -3.30 -5.70
C CYS A 133 17.66 -2.35 -5.97
N ILE A 134 17.45 -1.91 -7.22
CA ILE A 134 16.32 -1.02 -7.54
C ILE A 134 14.97 -1.71 -7.37
N VAL A 135 14.87 -3.00 -7.76
CA VAL A 135 13.64 -3.78 -7.59
C VAL A 135 13.34 -4.03 -6.12
N LEU A 136 14.35 -4.39 -5.32
CA LEU A 136 14.19 -4.56 -3.88
C LEU A 136 13.82 -3.22 -3.21
N ALA A 137 14.43 -2.10 -3.60
CA ALA A 137 14.07 -0.78 -3.08
C ALA A 137 12.60 -0.44 -3.37
N ALA A 138 12.14 -0.72 -4.60
CA ALA A 138 10.75 -0.55 -4.97
C ALA A 138 9.82 -1.49 -4.18
N CYS A 139 10.24 -2.73 -3.89
CA CYS A 139 9.47 -3.65 -3.04
C CYS A 139 9.30 -3.08 -1.63
N MET A 140 10.34 -2.46 -1.06
CA MET A 140 10.29 -1.87 0.28
C MET A 140 9.42 -0.62 0.36
N GLU A 141 9.46 0.24 -0.67
CA GLU A 141 8.53 1.38 -0.77
C GLU A 141 7.07 0.91 -0.88
N ILE A 142 6.81 -0.08 -1.75
CA ILE A 142 5.48 -0.66 -1.88
C ILE A 142 5.05 -1.39 -0.61
N ALA A 143 5.98 -2.04 0.11
CA ALA A 143 5.71 -2.67 1.39
C ALA A 143 5.20 -1.68 2.43
N VAL A 144 5.80 -0.49 2.50
CA VAL A 144 5.33 0.58 3.38
C VAL A 144 3.92 1.01 2.97
N VAL A 145 3.68 1.27 1.69
CA VAL A 145 2.36 1.71 1.20
C VAL A 145 1.29 0.64 1.46
N ALA A 146 1.57 -0.62 1.17
CA ALA A 146 0.63 -1.72 1.36
C ALA A 146 0.33 -1.99 2.84
N GLY A 147 1.38 -2.05 3.68
CA GLY A 147 1.23 -2.24 5.13
C GLY A 147 0.48 -1.09 5.80
N PHE A 148 0.80 0.16 5.42
CA PHE A 148 0.05 1.32 5.91
C PHE A 148 -1.40 1.27 5.42
N ALA A 149 -1.63 1.20 4.11
CA ALA A 149 -2.98 1.27 3.55
C ALA A 149 -3.93 0.20 4.09
N ALA A 150 -3.43 -1.02 4.39
CA ALA A 150 -4.24 -2.11 4.90
C ALA A 150 -4.87 -1.83 6.28
N PHE A 151 -4.16 -1.11 7.16
CA PHE A 151 -4.61 -0.87 8.54
C PHE A 151 -4.83 0.59 8.87
N LEU A 152 -4.61 1.53 7.94
CA LEU A 152 -4.72 2.95 8.21
C LEU A 152 -6.15 3.36 8.61
N GLY A 153 -7.19 2.72 8.05
CA GLY A 153 -8.57 2.92 8.48
C GLY A 153 -8.75 2.57 9.97
N LYS A 154 -8.34 1.36 10.35
CA LYS A 154 -8.37 0.88 11.74
C LYS A 154 -7.48 1.71 12.67
N TYR A 155 -6.34 2.20 12.19
CA TYR A 155 -5.48 3.12 12.92
C TYR A 155 -6.22 4.42 13.24
N LEU A 156 -6.90 5.02 12.26
CA LEU A 156 -7.68 6.23 12.43
C LEU A 156 -8.87 6.03 13.38
N GLU A 157 -9.55 4.89 13.29
CA GLU A 157 -10.62 4.49 14.21
C GLU A 157 -10.11 4.41 15.66
N GLN A 158 -8.97 3.76 15.89
CA GLN A 158 -8.46 3.55 17.25
C GLN A 158 -7.80 4.80 17.85
N GLN A 159 -7.03 5.54 17.06
CA GLN A 159 -6.30 6.74 17.53
C GLN A 159 -7.18 7.96 17.68
N PHE A 160 -8.06 8.22 16.70
CA PHE A 160 -8.84 9.46 16.65
C PHE A 160 -10.32 9.22 16.93
N ASN A 161 -10.70 8.01 17.34
CA ASN A 161 -12.05 7.63 17.69
C ASN A 161 -13.07 7.93 16.56
N LEU A 162 -12.62 7.73 15.31
CA LEU A 162 -13.47 7.91 14.13
C LEU A 162 -14.34 6.68 13.88
N THR A 163 -15.48 6.89 13.23
CA THR A 163 -16.29 5.78 12.72
C THR A 163 -15.59 5.12 11.53
N THR A 164 -15.79 3.81 11.35
CA THR A 164 -15.22 3.06 10.21
C THR A 164 -15.55 3.68 8.85
N SER A 165 -16.78 4.19 8.69
CA SER A 165 -17.21 4.88 7.46
C SER A 165 -16.40 6.17 7.23
N SER A 166 -16.31 7.05 8.24
CA SER A 166 -15.62 8.33 8.12
C SER A 166 -14.11 8.16 7.89
N ALA A 167 -13.47 7.22 8.58
CA ALA A 167 -12.05 6.91 8.41
C ALA A 167 -11.73 6.43 6.99
N ASN A 168 -12.52 5.50 6.45
CA ASN A 168 -12.31 4.97 5.10
C ASN A 168 -12.64 5.98 4.00
N GLN A 169 -13.67 6.81 4.19
CA GLN A 169 -13.98 7.91 3.26
C GLN A 169 -12.84 8.93 3.20
N LEU A 170 -12.31 9.31 4.36
CA LEU A 170 -11.19 10.26 4.45
C LEU A 170 -9.95 9.70 3.75
N LEU A 171 -9.64 8.42 3.95
CA LEU A 171 -8.55 7.73 3.27
C LEU A 171 -8.71 7.79 1.74
N GLY A 172 -9.89 7.47 1.24
CA GLY A 172 -10.18 7.47 -0.21
C GLY A 172 -10.11 8.86 -0.84
N MET A 173 -10.64 9.88 -0.14
CA MET A 173 -10.72 11.24 -0.66
C MET A 173 -9.40 12.02 -0.54
N THR A 174 -8.55 11.71 0.44
CA THR A 174 -7.32 12.49 0.67
C THR A 174 -6.07 11.77 0.18
N ALA A 175 -5.85 10.53 0.59
CA ALA A 175 -4.57 9.86 0.34
C ALA A 175 -4.37 9.54 -1.16
N ILE A 176 -5.43 9.13 -1.86
CA ILE A 176 -5.35 8.73 -3.28
C ILE A 176 -5.08 9.95 -4.18
N PRO A 177 -5.83 11.06 -4.08
CA PRO A 177 -5.52 12.24 -4.90
C PRO A 177 -4.13 12.80 -4.59
N CYS A 178 -3.74 12.86 -3.30
CA CYS A 178 -2.40 13.30 -2.90
C CYS A 178 -1.29 12.41 -3.51
N ALA A 179 -1.47 11.09 -3.54
CA ALA A 179 -0.54 10.17 -4.19
C ALA A 179 -0.48 10.37 -5.72
N CYS A 180 -1.64 10.51 -6.38
CA CYS A 180 -1.72 10.77 -7.82
C CYS A 180 -1.00 12.06 -8.22
N LEU A 181 -1.21 13.14 -7.45
CA LEU A 181 -0.51 14.41 -7.63
C LEU A 181 1.01 14.23 -7.44
N GLY A 182 1.42 13.46 -6.44
CA GLY A 182 2.82 13.12 -6.20
C GLY A 182 3.49 12.41 -7.38
N ILE A 183 2.85 11.38 -7.94
CA ILE A 183 3.37 10.66 -9.12
C ILE A 183 3.49 11.61 -10.32
N PHE A 184 2.47 12.43 -10.55
CA PHE A 184 2.47 13.41 -11.64
C PHE A 184 3.59 14.44 -11.49
N LEU A 185 3.74 15.02 -10.29
CA LEU A 185 4.81 15.97 -9.97
C LEU A 185 6.19 15.32 -10.07
N GLY A 186 6.34 14.07 -9.65
CA GLY A 186 7.57 13.30 -9.80
C GLY A 186 7.97 13.14 -11.27
N GLY A 187 7.02 12.78 -12.13
CA GLY A 187 7.24 12.71 -13.58
C GLY A 187 7.54 14.07 -14.23
N LEU A 188 6.82 15.12 -13.82
CA LEU A 188 7.06 16.49 -14.29
C LEU A 188 8.46 16.97 -13.92
N LEU A 189 8.93 16.67 -12.69
CA LEU A 189 10.24 17.07 -12.22
C LEU A 189 11.35 16.36 -13.00
N VAL A 190 11.21 15.06 -13.25
CA VAL A 190 12.16 14.29 -14.09
C VAL A 190 12.22 14.86 -15.50
N LYS A 191 11.07 15.21 -16.10
CA LYS A 191 10.99 15.80 -17.45
C LYS A 191 11.60 17.20 -17.49
N LYS A 192 11.21 18.09 -16.58
CA LYS A 192 11.62 19.51 -16.58
C LYS A 192 13.11 19.68 -16.29
N LEU A 193 13.67 18.85 -15.41
CA LEU A 193 15.10 18.86 -15.09
C LEU A 193 15.93 18.00 -16.05
N SER A 194 15.31 17.35 -17.04
CA SER A 194 15.98 16.46 -18.00
C SER A 194 16.91 15.46 -17.32
N LEU A 195 16.45 14.84 -16.22
CA LEU A 195 17.34 14.06 -15.36
C LEU A 195 17.88 12.82 -16.10
N SER A 196 19.20 12.65 -16.07
CA SER A 196 19.86 11.40 -16.43
C SER A 196 19.47 10.28 -15.43
N ALA A 197 19.79 9.02 -15.72
CA ALA A 197 19.54 7.92 -14.76
C ALA A 197 20.21 8.19 -13.40
N LEU A 198 21.36 8.86 -13.43
CA LEU A 198 22.11 9.34 -12.27
C LEU A 198 21.35 10.48 -11.53
N GLY A 199 20.77 11.43 -12.25
CA GLY A 199 19.90 12.44 -11.64
C GLY A 199 18.64 11.85 -11.00
N ALA A 200 18.01 10.87 -11.67
CA ALA A 200 16.78 10.23 -11.20
C ALA A 200 16.96 9.48 -9.88
N ILE A 201 18.07 8.75 -9.71
CA ILE A 201 18.34 8.01 -8.47
C ILE A 201 18.66 8.96 -7.30
N ARG A 202 19.34 10.10 -7.54
CA ARG A 202 19.52 11.14 -6.51
C ARG A 202 18.19 11.72 -6.05
N MET A 203 17.29 11.97 -7.00
CA MET A 203 15.94 12.43 -6.70
C MET A 203 15.18 11.38 -5.87
N ALA A 204 15.23 10.10 -6.25
CA ALA A 204 14.59 9.02 -5.48
C ALA A 204 15.13 8.92 -4.05
N MET A 205 16.46 9.02 -3.88
CA MET A 205 17.10 9.05 -2.55
C MET A 205 16.64 10.23 -1.70
N LEU A 206 16.60 11.44 -2.28
CA LEU A 206 16.15 12.65 -1.58
C LEU A 206 14.69 12.54 -1.16
N VAL A 207 13.82 12.08 -2.06
CA VAL A 207 12.40 11.88 -1.78
C VAL A 207 12.19 10.83 -0.69
N ASN A 208 12.90 9.71 -0.73
CA ASN A 208 12.83 8.68 0.31
C ASN A 208 13.29 9.23 1.67
N LEU A 209 14.38 10.03 1.72
CA LEU A 209 14.87 10.65 2.94
C LEU A 209 13.84 11.63 3.54
N VAL A 210 13.30 12.53 2.72
CA VAL A 210 12.28 13.51 3.16
C VAL A 210 11.01 12.80 3.58
N SER A 211 10.58 11.78 2.84
CA SER A 211 9.43 10.96 3.20
C SER A 211 9.67 10.25 4.54
N THR A 212 10.86 9.68 4.78
CA THR A 212 11.21 9.04 6.06
C THR A 212 11.14 10.03 7.23
N ALA A 213 11.66 11.25 7.06
CA ALA A 213 11.53 12.31 8.07
C ALA A 213 10.05 12.66 8.35
N CYS A 214 9.21 12.65 7.32
CA CYS A 214 7.77 12.88 7.43
C CYS A 214 7.09 11.76 8.26
N TYR A 215 7.49 10.50 8.09
CA TYR A 215 6.99 9.38 8.91
C TYR A 215 7.41 9.50 10.38
N VAL A 216 8.60 10.02 10.68
CA VAL A 216 9.05 10.24 12.07
C VAL A 216 8.09 11.19 12.81
N SER A 217 7.55 12.20 12.13
CA SER A 217 6.54 13.10 12.71
C SER A 217 5.30 12.37 13.22
N PHE A 218 4.90 11.24 12.59
CA PHE A 218 3.75 10.45 13.05
C PHE A 218 3.95 9.77 14.40
N LEU A 219 5.19 9.61 14.88
CA LEU A 219 5.45 9.09 16.23
C LEU A 219 4.90 10.02 17.31
N PHE A 220 4.80 11.32 17.02
CA PHE A 220 4.34 12.35 17.95
C PHE A 220 2.88 12.75 17.72
N LEU A 221 2.26 12.34 16.60
CA LEU A 221 0.91 12.71 16.21
C LEU A 221 -0.06 11.55 16.43
N GLY A 222 -0.79 11.59 17.53
CA GLY A 222 -1.83 10.62 17.88
C GLY A 222 -2.37 10.88 19.29
N CYS A 223 -3.36 10.10 19.72
CA CYS A 223 -4.03 10.28 20.99
C CYS A 223 -3.88 9.03 21.87
N ASP A 224 -3.70 9.24 23.16
CA ASP A 224 -3.56 8.13 24.10
C ASP A 224 -4.90 7.39 24.27
N THR A 225 -4.86 6.12 24.68
CA THR A 225 -6.08 5.30 24.86
C THR A 225 -7.01 5.86 25.94
N GLY A 226 -6.47 6.65 26.88
CA GLY A 226 -7.21 7.16 28.04
C GLY A 226 -7.49 6.07 29.08
N PRO A 227 -8.05 6.45 30.25
CA PRO A 227 -8.41 5.49 31.29
C PRO A 227 -9.65 4.68 30.89
N VAL A 228 -9.49 3.36 30.90
CA VAL A 228 -10.54 2.36 30.66
C VAL A 228 -10.67 1.45 31.88
N ALA A 229 -11.87 1.45 32.47
CA ALA A 229 -12.18 0.68 33.67
C ALA A 229 -12.01 -0.83 33.45
N GLY A 230 -11.33 -1.50 34.39
CA GLY A 230 -11.09 -2.95 34.37
C GLY A 230 -10.05 -3.42 33.35
N VAL A 231 -9.45 -2.51 32.57
CA VAL A 231 -8.45 -2.87 31.54
C VAL A 231 -7.16 -2.08 31.68
N THR A 232 -7.24 -0.78 31.99
CA THR A 232 -6.06 0.08 32.22
C THR A 232 -6.07 0.72 33.61
N VAL A 233 -7.26 0.92 34.18
CA VAL A 233 -7.46 1.41 35.56
C VAL A 233 -8.44 0.50 36.29
N PRO A 234 -8.27 0.26 37.61
CA PRO A 234 -9.21 -0.54 38.39
C PRO A 234 -10.55 0.18 38.57
N TYR A 235 -11.59 -0.58 38.89
CA TYR A 235 -12.88 -0.01 39.31
C TYR A 235 -12.76 0.57 40.74
N GLY A 236 -13.19 1.82 40.93
CA GLY A 236 -13.16 2.50 42.23
C GLY A 236 -11.79 3.08 42.60
N ASN A 237 -11.62 3.48 43.86
CA ASN A 237 -10.39 4.10 44.37
C ASN A 237 -9.30 3.10 44.81
N ASP A 238 -9.53 1.80 44.65
CA ASP A 238 -8.59 0.75 45.07
C ASP A 238 -7.41 0.64 44.10
N SER A 239 -6.49 1.59 44.21
CA SER A 239 -5.22 1.67 43.47
C SER A 239 -4.11 0.88 44.17
N ALA A 240 -4.44 -0.26 44.78
CA ALA A 240 -3.45 -1.12 45.41
C ALA A 240 -2.57 -1.78 44.32
N PRO A 241 -1.23 -1.64 44.39
CA PRO A 241 -0.34 -2.22 43.39
C PRO A 241 -0.41 -3.75 43.45
N GLY A 242 -0.86 -4.39 42.36
CA GLY A 242 -0.93 -5.85 42.21
C GLY A 242 -2.33 -6.45 42.07
N VAL A 243 -3.40 -5.64 42.07
CA VAL A 243 -4.75 -6.13 41.73
C VAL A 243 -4.80 -6.44 40.23
N ALA A 244 -5.19 -7.66 39.88
CA ALA A 244 -5.45 -8.03 38.49
C ALA A 244 -6.59 -7.17 37.94
N LEU A 245 -6.37 -6.52 36.80
CA LEU A 245 -7.39 -5.72 36.12
C LEU A 245 -8.42 -6.69 35.55
N ASP A 246 -9.65 -6.59 36.05
CA ASP A 246 -10.79 -7.39 35.61
C ASP A 246 -11.92 -6.45 35.16
N PRO A 247 -12.50 -6.63 33.96
CA PRO A 247 -13.71 -5.92 33.55
C PRO A 247 -14.92 -6.21 34.46
N TYR A 248 -14.93 -7.31 35.19
CA TYR A 248 -15.98 -7.64 36.15
C TYR A 248 -15.70 -7.03 37.53
N SER A 249 -16.69 -6.35 38.08
CA SER A 249 -16.61 -5.64 39.36
C SER A 249 -17.92 -5.78 40.13
N PRO A 250 -17.93 -5.70 41.47
CA PRO A 250 -19.18 -5.77 42.25
C PRO A 250 -20.25 -4.78 41.79
N CYS A 251 -19.86 -3.65 41.20
CA CYS A 251 -20.79 -2.63 40.72
C CYS A 251 -21.54 -3.02 39.44
N ASN A 252 -20.97 -3.89 38.58
CA ASN A 252 -21.57 -4.32 37.31
C ASN A 252 -22.13 -5.74 37.32
N ASN A 253 -22.00 -6.45 38.45
CA ASN A 253 -22.44 -7.83 38.60
C ASN A 253 -23.96 -8.04 38.41
N ASN A 254 -24.76 -7.00 38.65
CA ASN A 254 -26.22 -7.07 38.53
C ASN A 254 -26.73 -7.05 37.08
N CYS A 255 -25.85 -6.82 36.10
CA CYS A 255 -26.24 -6.61 34.71
C CYS A 255 -25.86 -7.77 33.77
N GLU A 256 -25.23 -8.84 34.27
CA GLU A 256 -24.81 -10.02 33.49
C GLU A 256 -24.06 -9.66 32.19
N CYS A 257 -23.04 -8.80 32.31
CA CYS A 257 -22.37 -8.21 31.15
C CYS A 257 -21.64 -9.24 30.28
N GLN A 258 -21.90 -9.17 28.98
CA GLN A 258 -21.23 -9.98 27.97
C GLN A 258 -20.08 -9.21 27.33
N THR A 259 -19.02 -9.94 26.99
CA THR A 259 -17.79 -9.44 26.33
C THR A 259 -17.80 -9.66 24.82
N ASP A 260 -18.97 -9.98 24.26
CA ASP A 260 -19.20 -10.25 22.84
C ASP A 260 -19.33 -8.98 21.99
N SER A 261 -19.79 -7.89 22.60
CA SER A 261 -20.01 -6.60 21.95
C SER A 261 -19.29 -5.47 22.68
N PHE A 262 -18.46 -4.73 21.94
CA PHE A 262 -17.74 -3.57 22.46
C PHE A 262 -18.45 -2.29 22.02
N THR A 263 -19.15 -1.65 22.96
CA THR A 263 -19.95 -0.43 22.73
C THR A 263 -19.54 0.63 23.77
N PRO A 264 -18.34 1.22 23.62
CA PRO A 264 -17.74 2.01 24.69
C PRO A 264 -18.61 3.21 25.05
N VAL A 265 -18.63 3.54 26.34
CA VAL A 265 -19.31 4.73 26.87
C VAL A 265 -18.36 5.52 27.76
N CYS A 266 -18.48 6.84 27.73
CA CYS A 266 -17.73 7.75 28.59
C CYS A 266 -18.58 8.12 29.80
N GLY A 267 -18.07 7.84 31.00
CA GLY A 267 -18.70 8.28 32.24
C GLY A 267 -18.47 9.76 32.55
N ALA A 268 -19.36 10.34 33.34
CA ALA A 268 -19.20 11.70 33.87
C ALA A 268 -17.93 11.88 34.73
N ASP A 269 -17.30 10.79 35.14
CA ASP A 269 -16.02 10.73 35.83
C ASP A 269 -14.80 10.82 34.89
N GLY A 270 -15.02 10.84 33.58
CA GLY A 270 -13.96 10.88 32.56
C GLY A 270 -13.30 9.52 32.29
N ILE A 271 -13.87 8.42 32.78
CA ILE A 271 -13.39 7.06 32.54
C ILE A 271 -14.24 6.41 31.45
N THR A 272 -13.58 5.70 30.53
CA THR A 272 -14.26 4.92 29.49
C THR A 272 -14.60 3.53 30.02
N TYR A 273 -15.83 3.08 29.78
CA TYR A 273 -16.30 1.73 30.12
C TYR A 273 -16.53 0.93 28.85
N LEU A 274 -16.32 -0.39 28.90
CA LEU A 274 -16.46 -1.28 27.74
C LEU A 274 -17.88 -1.26 27.13
N SER A 275 -18.90 -1.08 27.97
CA SER A 275 -20.29 -0.85 27.60
C SER A 275 -21.06 -0.16 28.73
N ALA A 276 -22.30 0.25 28.47
CA ALA A 276 -23.20 0.77 29.51
C ALA A 276 -23.45 -0.26 30.63
N CYS A 277 -23.43 -1.56 30.30
CA CYS A 277 -23.52 -2.64 31.29
C CYS A 277 -22.31 -2.64 32.22
N PHE A 278 -21.10 -2.53 31.66
CA PHE A 278 -19.86 -2.48 32.44
C PHE A 278 -19.73 -1.21 33.29
N ALA A 279 -20.51 -0.16 32.99
CA ALA A 279 -20.69 1.02 33.83
C ALA A 279 -21.77 0.84 34.92
N GLY A 280 -22.49 -0.29 34.94
CA GLY A 280 -23.54 -0.60 35.91
C GLY A 280 -24.84 0.16 35.68
N CYS A 281 -25.12 0.57 34.44
CA CYS A 281 -26.36 1.29 34.10
C CYS A 281 -27.52 0.29 33.99
N ASN A 282 -28.58 0.51 34.78
CA ASN A 282 -29.78 -0.35 34.79
C ASN A 282 -30.91 0.17 33.87
N SER A 283 -30.78 1.38 33.34
CA SER A 283 -31.78 2.00 32.46
C SER A 283 -31.28 2.09 31.01
N THR A 284 -32.19 1.93 30.05
CA THR A 284 -31.92 2.22 28.63
C THR A 284 -31.61 3.69 28.37
N ASN A 285 -31.89 4.57 29.34
CA ASN A 285 -31.67 6.01 29.26
C ASN A 285 -30.24 6.44 29.69
N LEU A 286 -29.26 5.52 29.77
CA LEU A 286 -27.84 5.78 30.09
C LEU A 286 -27.63 6.61 31.39
N THR A 287 -28.51 6.43 32.37
CA THR A 287 -28.53 7.16 33.64
C THR A 287 -28.58 6.20 34.83
N GLY A 288 -28.06 6.63 35.98
CA GLY A 288 -28.10 5.87 37.24
C GLY A 288 -27.08 4.73 37.28
N CYS A 289 -25.88 4.97 36.75
CA CYS A 289 -24.84 3.96 36.60
C CYS A 289 -24.05 3.77 37.90
N THR A 290 -24.05 2.56 38.45
CA THR A 290 -23.52 2.25 39.80
C THR A 290 -21.98 2.23 39.88
N CYS A 291 -21.27 2.08 38.76
CA CYS A 291 -19.81 2.01 38.76
C CYS A 291 -19.11 3.38 38.76
N LEU A 292 -19.85 4.49 38.64
CA LEU A 292 -19.32 5.85 38.69
C LEU A 292 -19.19 6.30 40.15
N THR A 293 -18.09 5.91 40.79
CA THR A 293 -17.89 6.11 42.24
C THR A 293 -17.48 7.53 42.64
N SER A 294 -16.99 8.33 41.68
CA SER A 294 -16.54 9.72 41.90
C SER A 294 -17.65 10.76 41.70
N VAL A 295 -18.83 10.35 41.24
CA VAL A 295 -19.96 11.23 40.91
C VAL A 295 -21.20 10.82 41.72
N PRO A 296 -21.99 11.75 42.28
CA PRO A 296 -23.25 11.42 42.94
C PRO A 296 -24.20 10.66 42.01
N SER A 297 -24.98 9.73 42.54
CA SER A 297 -25.86 8.83 41.76
C SER A 297 -26.88 9.57 40.86
N GLU A 298 -27.28 10.80 41.21
CA GLU A 298 -28.18 11.63 40.40
C GLU A 298 -27.51 12.22 39.14
N ASN A 299 -26.17 12.32 39.14
CA ASN A 299 -25.37 12.83 38.02
C ASN A 299 -24.54 11.73 37.33
N ALA A 300 -24.73 10.46 37.72
CA ALA A 300 -24.04 9.32 37.15
C ALA A 300 -24.63 8.95 35.77
N THR A 301 -24.26 9.74 34.77
CA THR A 301 -24.64 9.55 33.37
C THR A 301 -23.45 9.13 32.55
N VAL A 302 -23.73 8.41 31.45
CA VAL A 302 -22.73 8.00 30.48
C VAL A 302 -23.13 8.47 29.08
N VAL A 303 -22.15 8.78 28.24
CA VAL A 303 -22.34 9.21 26.86
C VAL A 303 -21.76 8.15 25.92
N PRO A 304 -22.41 7.80 24.80
CA PRO A 304 -21.85 6.87 23.82
C PRO A 304 -20.50 7.34 23.26
N GLY A 305 -19.55 6.41 23.14
CA GLY A 305 -18.20 6.67 22.64
C GLY A 305 -17.14 6.69 23.74
N LYS A 306 -15.85 6.66 23.34
CA LYS A 306 -14.71 6.83 24.24
C LYS A 306 -14.65 8.27 24.78
N CYS A 307 -14.09 8.44 25.98
CA CYS A 307 -13.92 9.79 26.54
C CYS A 307 -12.99 10.67 25.70
N PRO A 308 -13.31 11.96 25.53
CA PRO A 308 -12.50 12.87 24.74
C PRO A 308 -11.14 13.11 25.40
N SER A 309 -10.07 12.93 24.62
CA SER A 309 -8.72 13.27 25.06
C SER A 309 -8.37 14.72 24.69
N PRO A 310 -7.82 15.53 25.61
CA PRO A 310 -7.49 16.93 25.34
C PRO A 310 -6.47 17.04 24.20
N GLY A 311 -6.72 17.95 23.24
CA GLY A 311 -5.84 18.18 22.09
C GLY A 311 -5.93 17.14 20.96
N CYS A 312 -6.74 16.09 21.10
CA CYS A 312 -6.84 15.02 20.11
C CYS A 312 -7.36 15.51 18.74
N GLN A 313 -8.31 16.46 18.73
CA GLN A 313 -8.88 17.00 17.50
C GLN A 313 -7.87 17.84 16.69
N GLU A 314 -6.98 18.59 17.36
CA GLU A 314 -5.89 19.31 16.68
C GLU A 314 -4.81 18.36 16.17
N ALA A 315 -4.47 17.34 16.97
CA ALA A 315 -3.55 16.28 16.56
C ALA A 315 -4.07 15.53 15.32
N PHE A 316 -5.37 15.26 15.24
CA PHE A 316 -6.03 14.65 14.09
C PHE A 316 -5.90 15.50 12.83
N LEU A 317 -6.22 16.80 12.90
CA LEU A 317 -6.14 17.69 11.74
C LEU A 317 -4.68 17.82 11.26
N THR A 318 -3.74 17.93 12.20
CA THR A 318 -2.31 17.95 11.89
C THR A 318 -1.85 16.65 11.24
N PHE A 319 -2.27 15.50 11.76
CA PHE A 319 -1.99 14.19 11.19
C PHE A 319 -2.49 14.10 9.75
N LEU A 320 -3.71 14.54 9.46
CA LEU A 320 -4.28 14.52 8.13
C LEU A 320 -3.46 15.36 7.12
N CYS A 321 -3.10 16.58 7.50
CA CYS A 321 -2.29 17.46 6.66
C CYS A 321 -0.91 16.84 6.38
N VAL A 322 -0.24 16.34 7.43
CA VAL A 322 1.07 15.69 7.30
C VAL A 322 0.97 14.43 6.44
N MET A 323 -0.06 13.60 6.62
CA MET A 323 -0.34 12.43 5.78
C MET A 323 -0.46 12.77 4.29
N CYS A 324 -1.18 13.83 3.93
CA CYS A 324 -1.31 14.22 2.52
C CYS A 324 0.03 14.69 1.94
N VAL A 325 0.80 15.48 2.69
CA VAL A 325 2.15 15.90 2.28
C VAL A 325 3.09 14.70 2.16
N CYS A 326 3.11 13.79 3.14
CA CYS A 326 3.94 12.58 3.10
C CYS A 326 3.56 11.67 1.93
N SER A 327 2.27 11.47 1.68
CA SER A 327 1.76 10.67 0.56
C SER A 327 2.19 11.25 -0.78
N MET A 328 2.03 12.56 -0.96
CA MET A 328 2.47 13.27 -2.15
C MET A 328 3.98 13.14 -2.36
N ILE A 329 4.79 13.45 -1.34
CA ILE A 329 6.26 13.35 -1.42
C ILE A 329 6.67 11.92 -1.73
N GLY A 330 6.21 10.94 -0.96
CA GLY A 330 6.57 9.52 -1.16
C GLY A 330 6.25 9.02 -2.57
N ALA A 331 5.10 9.42 -3.12
CA ALA A 331 4.69 9.01 -4.45
C ALA A 331 5.55 9.62 -5.58
N MET A 332 6.26 10.74 -5.34
CA MET A 332 7.20 11.32 -6.31
C MET A 332 8.37 10.40 -6.67
N ALA A 333 8.72 9.43 -5.81
CA ALA A 333 9.82 8.48 -6.06
C ALA A 333 9.45 7.36 -7.05
N GLN A 334 8.16 7.16 -7.34
CA GLN A 334 7.70 6.05 -8.17
C GLN A 334 8.18 6.20 -9.62
N THR A 335 7.98 7.37 -10.23
CA THR A 335 8.40 7.66 -11.61
C THR A 335 9.91 7.53 -11.83
N PRO A 336 10.79 8.18 -11.04
CA PRO A 336 12.24 8.03 -11.23
C PRO A 336 12.69 6.56 -11.05
N SER A 337 12.09 5.81 -10.12
CA SER A 337 12.42 4.39 -9.91
C SER A 337 12.16 3.54 -11.17
N VAL A 338 11.01 3.73 -11.83
CA VAL A 338 10.68 3.01 -13.08
C VAL A 338 11.59 3.45 -14.23
N ILE A 339 11.93 4.75 -14.34
CA ILE A 339 12.82 5.27 -15.38
C ILE A 339 14.22 4.67 -15.26
N ILE A 340 14.75 4.54 -14.03
CA ILE A 340 16.05 3.92 -13.78
C ILE A 340 16.03 2.46 -14.24
N LEU A 341 14.97 1.71 -13.92
CA LEU A 341 14.83 0.32 -14.33
C LEU A 341 14.84 0.18 -15.86
N ILE A 342 14.07 1.00 -16.57
CA ILE A 342 13.99 0.95 -18.04
C ILE A 342 15.33 1.33 -18.69
N ARG A 343 16.08 2.27 -18.11
CA ARG A 343 17.38 2.71 -18.66
C ARG A 343 18.55 1.79 -18.30
N THR A 344 18.41 0.90 -17.33
CA THR A 344 19.48 0.00 -16.87
C THR A 344 19.40 -1.40 -17.49
N VAL A 345 18.33 -1.68 -18.24
CA VAL A 345 18.08 -2.96 -18.90
C VAL A 345 18.14 -2.78 -20.42
N SER A 346 18.65 -3.78 -21.13
CA SER A 346 18.70 -3.79 -22.60
C SER A 346 17.29 -3.66 -23.21
N PRO A 347 17.15 -3.03 -24.40
CA PRO A 347 15.85 -2.78 -25.03
C PRO A 347 15.01 -4.05 -25.22
N GLU A 348 15.65 -5.16 -25.55
CA GLU A 348 15.03 -6.48 -25.77
C GLU A 348 14.40 -7.08 -24.49
N LEU A 349 14.91 -6.72 -23.31
CA LEU A 349 14.48 -7.29 -22.03
C LEU A 349 13.57 -6.36 -21.20
N LYS A 350 13.23 -5.16 -21.70
CA LYS A 350 12.46 -4.16 -20.93
C LYS A 350 11.10 -4.68 -20.46
N SER A 351 10.32 -5.26 -21.36
CA SER A 351 8.98 -5.79 -21.04
C SER A 351 9.05 -6.95 -20.05
N TYR A 352 10.05 -7.82 -20.22
CA TYR A 352 10.30 -8.93 -19.30
C TYR A 352 10.71 -8.43 -17.90
N ALA A 353 11.62 -7.46 -17.84
CA ALA A 353 12.10 -6.86 -16.61
C ALA A 353 10.99 -6.13 -15.83
N LEU A 354 10.08 -5.43 -16.53
CA LEU A 354 8.89 -4.86 -15.91
C LEU A 354 7.96 -5.96 -15.36
N GLY A 355 7.80 -7.07 -16.08
CA GLY A 355 7.06 -8.25 -15.59
C GLY A 355 7.66 -8.81 -14.29
N VAL A 356 8.99 -9.01 -14.25
CA VAL A 356 9.70 -9.47 -13.05
C VAL A 356 9.56 -8.47 -11.90
N LEU A 357 9.66 -7.16 -12.17
CA LEU A 357 9.41 -6.11 -11.18
C LEU A 357 8.00 -6.27 -10.57
N PHE A 358 6.94 -6.32 -11.38
CA PHE A 358 5.57 -6.42 -10.86
C PHE A 358 5.30 -7.70 -10.09
N LEU A 359 5.90 -8.82 -10.52
CA LEU A 359 5.84 -10.08 -9.80
C LEU A 359 6.45 -9.95 -8.39
N LEU A 360 7.66 -9.40 -8.30
CA LEU A 360 8.34 -9.20 -7.02
C LEU A 360 7.65 -8.17 -6.14
N LEU A 361 7.09 -7.10 -6.72
CA LEU A 361 6.26 -6.14 -5.99
C LEU A 361 5.04 -6.82 -5.36
N ARG A 362 4.35 -7.71 -6.07
CA ARG A 362 3.24 -8.49 -5.50
C ARG A 362 3.72 -9.43 -4.39
N LEU A 363 4.75 -10.22 -4.67
CA LEU A 363 5.19 -11.28 -3.76
C LEU A 363 5.83 -10.74 -2.48
N LEU A 364 6.68 -9.71 -2.59
CA LEU A 364 7.43 -9.18 -1.45
C LEU A 364 6.83 -7.88 -0.89
N GLY A 365 6.25 -7.05 -1.75
CA GLY A 365 5.70 -5.75 -1.37
C GLY A 365 4.24 -5.76 -0.93
N PHE A 366 3.42 -6.73 -1.35
CA PHE A 366 2.00 -6.75 -0.97
C PHE A 366 1.62 -7.87 0.00
N ILE A 367 2.27 -9.04 -0.05
CA ILE A 367 1.86 -10.20 0.74
C ILE A 367 2.42 -10.15 2.18
N PRO A 368 3.76 -10.13 2.41
CA PRO A 368 4.31 -10.07 3.76
C PRO A 368 3.93 -8.82 4.57
N PRO A 369 3.93 -7.59 4.01
CA PRO A 369 3.84 -6.39 4.82
C PRO A 369 2.53 -6.27 5.61
N PRO A 370 1.32 -6.46 5.03
CA PRO A 370 0.10 -6.46 5.82
C PRO A 370 0.10 -7.51 6.94
N LEU A 371 0.71 -8.68 6.74
CA LEU A 371 0.82 -9.69 7.81
C LEU A 371 1.72 -9.21 8.96
N ILE A 372 2.87 -8.61 8.65
CA ILE A 372 3.80 -8.06 9.65
C ILE A 372 3.15 -6.90 10.42
N PHE A 373 2.50 -5.99 9.71
CA PHE A 373 1.79 -4.87 10.32
C PHE A 373 0.62 -5.36 11.19
N GLY A 374 -0.18 -6.30 10.69
CA GLY A 374 -1.29 -6.89 11.44
C GLY A 374 -0.83 -7.58 12.72
N ALA A 375 0.21 -8.43 12.64
CA ALA A 375 0.78 -9.08 13.82
C ALA A 375 1.36 -8.07 14.83
N GLY A 376 1.99 -7.00 14.34
CA GLY A 376 2.45 -5.90 15.19
C GLY A 376 1.30 -5.20 15.91
N ILE A 377 0.19 -4.94 15.21
CA ILE A 377 -1.01 -4.31 15.79
C ILE A 377 -1.64 -5.22 16.84
N ASP A 378 -1.86 -6.49 16.52
CA ASP A 378 -2.51 -7.44 17.42
C ASP A 378 -1.69 -7.70 18.69
N SER A 379 -0.36 -7.54 18.63
CA SER A 379 0.50 -7.60 19.83
C SER A 379 0.24 -6.48 20.85
N THR A 380 -0.45 -5.41 20.46
CA THR A 380 -0.81 -4.27 21.32
C THR A 380 -2.21 -4.36 21.89
N CYS A 381 -2.87 -5.50 21.72
CA CYS A 381 -4.22 -5.70 22.21
C CYS A 381 -4.28 -5.69 23.74
N LEU A 382 -5.13 -4.82 24.29
CA LEU A 382 -5.44 -4.76 25.71
C LEU A 382 -6.67 -5.62 26.06
N PHE A 383 -7.64 -5.70 25.14
CA PHE A 383 -8.87 -6.45 25.39
C PHE A 383 -9.37 -7.16 24.12
N TRP A 384 -9.51 -8.47 24.21
CA TRP A 384 -10.04 -9.34 23.16
C TRP A 384 -11.54 -9.54 23.33
N SER A 385 -12.32 -9.36 22.27
CA SER A 385 -13.72 -9.77 22.33
C SER A 385 -13.84 -11.29 22.29
N THR A 386 -14.92 -11.83 22.85
CA THR A 386 -15.20 -13.27 22.83
C THR A 386 -16.48 -13.52 22.06
N PHE A 387 -16.44 -14.37 21.04
CA PHE A 387 -17.62 -14.74 20.29
C PHE A 387 -17.86 -16.24 20.45
N CYS A 388 -19.02 -16.63 20.98
CA CYS A 388 -19.36 -18.02 21.28
C CYS A 388 -18.33 -18.77 22.14
N GLY A 389 -17.67 -18.07 23.08
CA GLY A 389 -16.65 -18.64 23.97
C GLY A 389 -15.25 -18.76 23.35
N GLU A 390 -15.08 -18.42 22.07
CA GLU A 390 -13.79 -18.38 21.38
C GLU A 390 -13.24 -16.96 21.30
N GLN A 391 -11.91 -16.83 21.25
CA GLN A 391 -11.24 -15.53 21.13
C GLN A 391 -11.52 -14.91 19.76
N GLY A 392 -12.16 -13.73 19.77
CA GLY A 392 -12.53 -12.95 18.60
C GLY A 392 -11.49 -11.90 18.22
N ALA A 393 -11.96 -10.79 17.63
CA ALA A 393 -11.11 -9.68 17.26
C ALA A 393 -10.71 -8.85 18.49
N CYS A 394 -9.53 -8.24 18.44
CA CYS A 394 -9.16 -7.28 19.47
C CYS A 394 -10.05 -6.03 19.40
N ALA A 395 -10.68 -5.69 20.53
CA ALA A 395 -11.63 -4.60 20.66
C ALA A 395 -10.98 -3.31 21.18
N LEU A 396 -9.96 -3.43 22.05
CA LEU A 396 -9.22 -2.28 22.60
C LEU A 396 -7.72 -2.50 22.46
N TYR A 397 -7.03 -1.48 21.95
CA TYR A 397 -5.59 -1.47 21.76
C TYR A 397 -4.91 -0.41 22.63
N ASP A 398 -3.64 -0.64 22.97
CA ASP A 398 -2.77 0.41 23.50
C ASP A 398 -2.34 1.31 22.34
N ASN A 399 -2.92 2.50 22.26
CA ASN A 399 -2.69 3.47 21.20
C ASN A 399 -1.24 3.95 21.16
N VAL A 400 -0.55 4.03 22.30
CA VAL A 400 0.83 4.51 22.34
C VAL A 400 1.72 3.48 21.69
N VAL A 401 1.68 2.23 22.17
CA VAL A 401 2.51 1.14 21.64
C VAL A 401 2.14 0.84 20.19
N TYR A 402 0.85 0.86 19.85
CA TYR A 402 0.36 0.72 18.47
C TYR A 402 1.05 1.75 17.58
N ARG A 403 0.95 3.05 17.89
CA ARG A 403 1.55 4.12 17.08
C ARG A 403 3.04 3.90 16.86
N TYR A 404 3.79 3.60 17.92
CA TYR A 404 5.22 3.37 17.81
C TYR A 404 5.56 2.16 16.94
N LEU A 405 4.90 1.01 17.13
CA LEU A 405 5.14 -0.19 16.31
C LEU A 405 4.76 0.04 14.85
N TYR A 406 3.57 0.58 14.59
CA TYR A 406 3.04 0.82 13.26
C TYR A 406 3.95 1.75 12.44
N VAL A 407 4.38 2.87 13.02
CA VAL A 407 5.23 3.85 12.34
C VAL A 407 6.69 3.37 12.27
N SER A 408 7.22 2.71 13.30
CA SER A 408 8.61 2.22 13.30
C SER A 408 8.86 1.13 12.25
N ILE A 409 7.91 0.23 12.01
CA ILE A 409 7.99 -0.77 10.94
C ILE A 409 8.15 -0.06 9.58
N ALA A 410 7.37 0.99 9.32
CA ALA A 410 7.53 1.77 8.08
C ALA A 410 8.89 2.48 8.01
N ILE A 411 9.34 3.13 9.09
CA ILE A 411 10.65 3.80 9.12
C ILE A 411 11.77 2.80 8.83
N ALA A 412 11.71 1.58 9.39
CA ALA A 412 12.69 0.53 9.15
C ALA A 412 12.71 0.11 7.66
N LEU A 413 11.54 -0.13 7.07
CA LEU A 413 11.41 -0.46 5.64
C LEU A 413 11.91 0.67 4.73
N LYS A 414 11.58 1.93 5.03
CA LYS A 414 12.08 3.08 4.26
C LYS A 414 13.59 3.25 4.41
N SER A 415 14.14 3.03 5.60
CA SER A 415 15.59 3.08 5.85
C SER A 415 16.32 2.00 5.04
N PHE A 416 15.75 0.79 4.97
CA PHE A 416 16.30 -0.27 4.13
C PHE A 416 16.21 0.09 2.63
N ALA A 417 15.09 0.69 2.18
CA ALA A 417 14.97 1.22 0.83
C ALA A 417 16.04 2.30 0.52
N PHE A 418 16.33 3.19 1.46
CA PHE A 418 17.39 4.20 1.34
C PHE A 418 18.77 3.55 1.13
N ILE A 419 19.09 2.51 1.90
CA ILE A 419 20.35 1.76 1.76
C ILE A 419 20.43 1.10 0.37
N LEU A 420 19.33 0.57 -0.15
CA LEU A 420 19.29 -0.01 -1.50
C LEU A 420 19.43 1.06 -2.60
N TYR A 421 18.80 2.23 -2.45
CA TYR A 421 18.96 3.34 -3.38
C TYR A 421 20.40 3.89 -3.37
N THR A 422 21.01 4.05 -2.20
CA THR A 422 22.41 4.49 -2.06
C THR A 422 23.39 3.47 -2.66
N THR A 423 23.13 2.17 -2.49
CA THR A 423 23.91 1.10 -3.13
C THR A 423 23.78 1.16 -4.66
N THR A 424 22.56 1.31 -5.16
CA THR A 424 22.27 1.48 -6.60
C THR A 424 23.00 2.70 -7.16
N TRP A 425 22.97 3.82 -6.44
CA TRP A 425 23.70 5.04 -6.78
C TRP A 425 25.20 4.80 -6.93
N GLN A 426 25.82 4.13 -5.95
CA GLN A 426 27.24 3.83 -5.96
C GLN A 426 27.63 2.89 -7.11
N CYS A 427 26.83 1.84 -7.34
CA CYS A 427 27.05 0.89 -8.44
C CYS A 427 26.92 1.57 -9.81
N LEU A 428 25.91 2.42 -9.99
CA LEU A 428 25.68 3.17 -11.23
C LEU A 428 26.79 4.21 -11.48
N ARG A 429 27.24 4.90 -10.43
CA ARG A 429 28.35 5.86 -10.52
C ARG A 429 29.67 5.18 -10.91
N LYS A 430 30.00 4.04 -10.29
CA LYS A 430 31.24 3.28 -10.60
C LYS A 430 31.21 2.70 -12.02
N ASN A 431 30.05 2.23 -12.48
CA ASN A 431 29.90 1.58 -13.78
C ASN A 431 29.23 2.47 -14.84
N TYR A 432 29.29 3.80 -14.69
CA TYR A 432 28.57 4.74 -15.55
C TYR A 432 28.77 4.47 -17.05
N LYS A 433 30.02 4.17 -17.46
CA LYS A 433 30.34 3.84 -18.86
C LYS A 433 29.68 2.56 -19.36
N ARG A 434 29.49 1.55 -18.50
CA ARG A 434 28.90 0.25 -18.85
C ARG A 434 27.39 0.32 -19.04
N TYR A 435 26.72 1.19 -18.29
CA TYR A 435 25.25 1.31 -18.32
C TYR A 435 24.75 2.46 -19.20
N ILE A 436 25.52 3.55 -19.38
CA ILE A 436 25.04 4.78 -20.03
C ILE A 436 25.84 5.17 -21.29
N LYS A 437 27.15 4.88 -21.38
CA LYS A 437 27.96 5.30 -22.55
C LYS A 437 27.59 4.57 -23.85
N ASN A 438 26.96 3.40 -23.77
CA ASN A 438 26.37 2.74 -24.95
C ASN A 438 25.08 3.43 -25.46
N HIS A 439 24.51 4.38 -24.70
CA HIS A 439 23.29 5.11 -25.05
C HIS A 439 23.56 6.56 -25.53
N GLU A 440 24.64 7.20 -25.08
CA GLU A 440 24.98 8.60 -25.45
C GLU A 440 25.92 8.72 -26.68
N GLY A 441 26.61 7.64 -27.07
CA GLY A 441 27.49 7.62 -28.26
C GLY A 441 26.75 7.81 -29.60
N GLY A 442 25.42 7.69 -29.63
CA GLY A 442 24.60 7.92 -30.82
C GLY A 442 24.21 9.38 -31.07
N LEU A 443 24.47 10.29 -30.13
CA LEU A 443 23.98 11.69 -30.18
C LEU A 443 25.06 12.76 -30.37
N SER A 444 26.34 12.38 -30.53
CA SER A 444 27.41 13.35 -30.76
C SER A 444 28.47 12.84 -31.72
N THR A 445 28.14 12.79 -33.02
CA THR A 445 29.10 12.99 -34.13
C THR A 445 28.35 13.06 -35.46
N LYS A 446 27.69 14.19 -35.77
CA LYS A 446 27.53 14.68 -37.16
C LYS A 446 27.49 16.21 -37.14
N SER A 447 28.66 16.83 -37.05
CA SER A 447 28.84 18.24 -37.39
C SER A 447 29.74 18.33 -38.63
N PHE A 448 29.10 18.67 -39.75
CA PHE A 448 29.58 19.48 -40.87
C PHE A 448 31.00 19.24 -41.43
N GLY A 449 31.04 18.68 -42.64
CA GLY A 449 32.13 18.83 -43.61
C GLY A 449 31.55 18.96 -45.02
N HIS A 450 31.68 20.16 -45.59
CA HIS A 450 31.11 20.67 -46.84
C HIS A 450 31.54 19.89 -48.11
N PRO A 451 30.70 19.79 -49.15
CA PRO A 451 31.07 19.14 -50.42
C PRO A 451 31.95 20.04 -51.29
N ARG A 452 33.04 19.47 -51.82
CA ARG A 452 33.71 20.00 -53.02
C ARG A 452 32.95 19.52 -54.25
N GLY A 453 32.68 20.44 -55.17
CA GLY A 453 32.21 20.11 -56.52
C GLY A 453 32.29 21.31 -57.44
N THR A 454 33.30 21.26 -58.32
CA THR A 454 33.42 21.86 -59.68
C THR A 454 33.28 23.35 -59.87
#